data_AF-A0A2P5BKW6-F1
#
_entry.id   AF-A0A2P5BKW6-F1
#
_cell.length_a   1.000
_cell.length_b   1.000
_cell.length_c   1.000
_cell.angle_alpha   90.00
_cell.angle_beta   90.00
_cell.angle_gamma   90.00
#
_symmetry.space_group_name_H-M   'P 1'
#
loop_
_entity.id
_entity.type
_entity.pdbx_description
1 polymer ?
#
loop_
_entity_poly.entity_id
_entity_poly.type
_entity_poly.pdbx_seq_one_letter_code
_entity_poly.pdbx_strand_id
1 'polypeptide(L)'
;MARFSLKDEKVDKLGGVETSCHALVDCPAAKAVWSFDYLRKVSKAHEVVDFVQDVVQVLNKDELCFIFVMMWIIWFERNSKIYGCSGRDPGGIYKLAAEYFR
;
A
#
# COMPACT_ATOMS: atom_id res chain seq x y z
N MET A 1 -0.98 -6.24 24.00
CA MET A 1 -1.26 -5.26 22.93
C MET A 1 -0.16 -4.20 22.94
N ALA A 2 0.88 -4.36 22.13
CA ALA A 2 1.92 -3.35 22.00
C ALA A 2 1.38 -2.20 21.13
N ARG A 3 1.18 -1.03 21.74
CA ARG A 3 0.98 0.22 20.99
C ARG A 3 2.32 0.58 20.36
N PHE A 4 2.46 0.36 19.06
CA PHE A 4 3.55 0.95 18.28
C PHE A 4 3.35 2.47 18.24
N SER A 5 4.04 3.18 19.12
CA SER A 5 4.17 4.64 19.06
C SER A 5 5.14 4.95 17.92
N LEU A 6 4.60 5.11 16.70
CA LEU A 6 5.30 5.73 15.58
C LEU A 6 5.41 7.24 15.85
N LYS A 7 6.25 7.60 16.82
CA LYS A 7 6.83 8.94 16.86
C LYS A 7 8.13 8.86 16.08
N ASP A 8 8.31 9.80 15.18
CA ASP A 8 9.55 10.06 14.42
C ASP A 8 9.76 9.32 13.10
N GLU A 9 8.69 9.05 12.34
CA GLU A 9 8.85 9.00 10.88
C GLU A 9 8.58 10.39 10.34
N LYS A 10 9.66 11.19 10.23
CA LYS A 10 9.65 12.42 9.44
C LYS A 10 9.04 12.05 8.10
N VAL A 11 7.86 12.56 7.82
CA VAL A 11 7.30 12.66 6.46
C VAL A 11 8.48 12.97 5.55
N ASP A 12 8.80 12.05 4.66
CA ASP A 12 9.89 12.23 3.72
C ASP A 12 9.52 13.46 2.88
N LYS A 13 10.05 14.61 3.28
CA LYS A 13 9.81 15.93 2.67
C LYS A 13 10.71 16.11 1.45
N LEU A 14 11.00 15.03 0.72
CA LEU A 14 11.50 15.13 -0.63
C LEU A 14 10.27 15.28 -1.52
N GLY A 15 10.04 16.49 -2.04
CA GLY A 15 8.85 16.89 -2.80
C GLY A 15 8.61 16.18 -4.13
N GLY A 16 8.88 14.88 -4.22
CA GLY A 16 8.44 14.01 -5.30
C GLY A 16 7.00 13.55 -5.07
N VAL A 17 6.28 13.29 -6.16
CA VAL A 17 4.96 12.66 -6.12
C VAL A 17 5.12 11.28 -5.48
N GLU A 18 4.44 11.03 -4.36
CA GLU A 18 4.39 9.71 -3.74
C GLU A 18 3.73 8.72 -4.72
N THR A 19 4.42 7.61 -4.99
CA THR A 19 3.88 6.54 -5.84
C THR A 19 3.11 5.52 -5.02
N SER A 20 2.20 4.80 -5.68
CA SER A 20 1.49 3.65 -5.11
C SER A 20 2.45 2.60 -4.56
N CYS A 21 3.58 2.36 -5.24
CA CYS A 21 4.62 1.43 -4.78
C CYS A 21 5.26 1.92 -3.48
N HIS A 22 5.61 3.21 -3.40
CA HIS A 22 6.13 3.79 -2.16
C HIS A 22 5.15 3.62 -0.99
N ALA A 23 3.89 4.01 -1.18
CA ALA A 23 2.89 3.96 -0.12
C ALA A 23 2.60 2.52 0.37
N LEU A 24 2.62 1.53 -0.52
CA LEU A 24 2.14 0.17 -0.22
C LEU A 24 3.25 -0.84 0.04
N VAL A 25 4.46 -0.61 -0.47
CA VAL A 25 5.55 -1.61 -0.46
C VAL A 25 6.82 -1.03 0.15
N ASP A 26 7.18 0.20 -0.25
CA ASP A 26 8.55 0.69 -0.06
C ASP A 26 8.77 1.62 1.15
N CYS A 27 7.73 2.31 1.63
CA CYS A 27 7.86 3.17 2.80
C CYS A 27 8.23 2.35 4.05
N PRO A 28 8.98 2.92 5.02
CA PRO A 28 9.42 2.20 6.21
C PRO A 28 8.27 1.52 6.98
N ALA A 29 7.12 2.19 7.11
CA ALA A 29 5.92 1.60 7.71
C ALA A 29 5.42 0.36 6.95
N ALA A 30 5.31 0.43 5.62
CA ALA A 30 4.91 -0.73 4.80
C ALA A 30 5.93 -1.86 4.89
N LYS A 31 7.24 -1.55 4.80
CA LYS A 31 8.32 -2.54 4.97
C LYS A 31 8.27 -3.25 6.32
N ALA A 32 7.91 -2.53 7.39
CA ALA A 32 7.72 -3.15 8.70
C ALA A 32 6.54 -4.14 8.69
N VAL A 33 5.43 -3.81 8.03
CA VAL A 33 4.29 -4.72 7.86
C VAL A 33 4.71 -5.97 7.06
N TRP A 34 5.44 -5.80 5.96
CA TRP A 34 5.93 -6.91 5.13
C TRP A 34 7.03 -7.73 5.81
N SER A 35 7.71 -7.20 6.83
CA SER A 35 8.74 -7.94 7.57
C SER A 35 8.19 -9.12 8.37
N PHE A 36 6.87 -9.15 8.61
CA PHE A 36 6.17 -10.26 9.24
C PHE A 36 5.82 -11.39 8.25
N ASP A 37 6.06 -11.18 6.95
CA ASP A 37 5.68 -12.10 5.88
C ASP A 37 6.89 -12.51 5.02
N TYR A 38 6.81 -13.67 4.37
CA TYR A 38 7.91 -14.28 3.59
C TYR A 38 8.17 -13.57 2.25
N LEU A 39 7.37 -12.56 1.90
CA LEU A 39 7.42 -11.82 0.64
C LEU A 39 8.59 -10.86 0.49
N ARG A 40 9.55 -10.85 1.42
CA ARG A 40 10.78 -10.06 1.32
C ARG A 40 11.63 -10.32 0.06
N LYS A 41 11.22 -11.27 -0.80
CA LYS A 41 11.85 -11.61 -2.09
C LYS A 41 11.15 -10.99 -3.31
N VAL A 42 10.04 -10.30 -3.14
CA VAL A 42 9.26 -9.64 -4.21
C VAL A 42 9.24 -8.15 -3.89
N SER A 43 9.81 -7.21 -4.62
CA SER A 43 10.48 -7.20 -5.91
C SER A 43 11.31 -5.89 -5.98
N LYS A 44 12.00 -5.66 -7.10
CA LYS A 44 12.55 -4.34 -7.46
C LYS A 44 11.50 -3.49 -8.20
N ALA A 45 10.21 -3.70 -7.94
CA ALA A 45 9.13 -3.06 -8.69
C ALA A 45 9.14 -1.54 -8.49
N HIS A 46 9.06 -0.81 -9.59
CA HIS A 46 8.87 0.63 -9.57
C HIS A 46 7.38 1.00 -9.42
N GLU A 47 6.48 0.15 -9.92
CA GLU A 47 5.03 0.32 -9.82
C GLU A 47 4.36 -0.82 -9.05
N VAL A 48 3.25 -0.53 -8.36
CA VAL A 48 2.50 -1.55 -7.60
C VAL A 48 1.96 -2.66 -8.51
N VAL A 49 1.70 -2.36 -9.79
CA VAL A 49 1.23 -3.34 -10.78
C VAL A 49 2.30 -4.39 -11.06
N ASP A 50 3.57 -3.99 -11.17
CA ASP A 50 4.68 -4.92 -11.38
C ASP A 50 4.83 -5.85 -10.17
N PHE A 51 4.70 -5.30 -8.96
CA PHE A 51 4.67 -6.11 -7.74
C PHE A 51 3.52 -7.14 -7.76
N VAL A 52 2.31 -6.72 -8.16
CA VAL A 52 1.16 -7.62 -8.25
C VAL A 52 1.40 -8.71 -9.28
N GLN A 53 1.97 -8.38 -10.44
CA GLN A 53 2.33 -9.34 -11.48
C GLN A 53 3.34 -10.37 -10.97
N ASP A 54 4.35 -9.95 -10.21
CA ASP A 54 5.35 -10.86 -9.65
C ASP A 54 4.72 -11.82 -8.63
N VAL A 55 3.86 -11.34 -7.72
CA VAL A 55 3.27 -12.20 -6.69
C VAL A 55 2.24 -13.19 -7.25
N VAL A 56 1.46 -12.83 -8.29
CA VAL A 56 0.48 -13.77 -8.88
C VAL A 56 1.12 -14.95 -9.59
N GLN A 57 2.39 -14.84 -9.99
CA GLN A 57 3.11 -15.96 -10.61
C GLN A 57 3.58 -17.00 -9.59
N VAL A 58 3.69 -16.63 -8.31
CA VAL A 58 4.33 -17.49 -7.29
C VAL A 58 3.40 -17.88 -6.14
N LEU A 59 2.32 -17.15 -5.92
CA LEU A 59 1.39 -17.37 -4.81
C LEU A 59 0.14 -18.12 -5.25
N ASN A 60 -0.39 -18.94 -4.34
CA ASN A 60 -1.70 -19.53 -4.51
C ASN A 60 -2.82 -18.51 -4.22
N LYS A 61 -4.07 -18.89 -4.51
CA LYS A 61 -5.24 -18.01 -4.37
C LYS A 61 -5.42 -17.44 -2.97
N ASP A 62 -5.22 -18.25 -1.93
CA ASP A 62 -5.46 -17.83 -0.55
C ASP A 62 -4.35 -16.88 -0.09
N GLU A 63 -3.11 -17.16 -0.47
CA GLU A 63 -1.97 -16.26 -0.28
C GLU A 63 -2.21 -14.92 -0.98
N LEU A 64 -2.66 -14.93 -2.24
CA LEU A 64 -3.00 -13.69 -2.96
C LEU A 64 -4.10 -12.89 -2.28
N CYS A 65 -5.14 -13.56 -1.78
CA CYS A 65 -6.20 -12.89 -1.01
C CYS A 65 -5.62 -12.22 0.24
N PHE A 66 -4.74 -12.92 0.96
CA PHE A 66 -4.06 -12.35 2.12
C PHE A 66 -3.23 -11.11 1.75
N ILE A 67 -2.47 -11.16 0.65
CA ILE A 67 -1.67 -10.01 0.19
C ILE A 67 -2.52 -8.81 -0.19
N PHE A 68 -3.62 -9.01 -0.93
CA PHE A 68 -4.51 -7.91 -1.29
C PHE A 68 -5.19 -7.29 -0.07
N VAL A 69 -5.56 -8.10 0.93
CA VAL A 69 -6.10 -7.61 2.20
C VAL A 69 -5.05 -6.78 2.94
N MET A 70 -3.80 -7.25 3.00
CA MET A 70 -2.70 -6.52 3.64
C MET A 70 -2.43 -5.17 2.96
N MET A 71 -2.39 -5.13 1.62
CA MET A 71 -2.26 -3.89 0.86
C MET A 71 -3.40 -2.91 1.15
N TRP A 72 -4.64 -3.41 1.18
CA TRP A 72 -5.81 -2.59 1.50
C TRP A 72 -5.70 -1.99 2.91
N ILE A 73 -5.28 -2.78 3.90
CA ILE A 73 -5.10 -2.31 5.28
C ILE A 73 -3.99 -1.25 5.36
N ILE A 74 -2.84 -1.48 4.72
CA ILE A 74 -1.75 -0.50 4.66
C ILE A 74 -2.25 0.81 4.04
N TRP A 75 -2.92 0.74 2.90
CA TRP A 75 -3.50 1.89 2.20
C TRP A 75 -4.48 2.65 3.10
N PHE A 76 -5.40 1.92 3.75
CA PHE A 76 -6.46 2.50 4.57
C PHE A 76 -5.90 3.18 5.81
N GLU A 77 -5.02 2.52 6.56
CA GLU A 77 -4.39 3.08 7.75
C GLU A 77 -3.55 4.32 7.42
N ARG A 78 -2.82 4.29 6.30
CA ARG A 78 -2.04 5.43 5.82
C ARG A 78 -2.96 6.61 5.48
N ASN A 79 -3.95 6.41 4.64
CA ASN A 79 -4.81 7.49 4.16
C ASN A 79 -5.73 8.05 5.25
N SER A 80 -6.16 7.20 6.19
CA SER A 80 -6.90 7.65 7.38
C SER A 80 -6.09 8.62 8.22
N LYS A 81 -4.77 8.43 8.33
CA LYS A 81 -3.86 9.33 9.05
C LYS A 81 -3.59 10.64 8.31
N ILE A 82 -3.46 10.60 6.98
CA ILE A 82 -3.08 11.77 6.17
C ILE A 82 -4.29 12.68 5.89
N TYR A 83 -5.41 12.09 5.49
CA TYR A 83 -6.55 12.82 4.93
C TYR A 83 -7.76 12.87 5.88
N GLY A 84 -7.67 12.25 7.06
CA GLY A 84 -8.82 11.94 7.90
C GLY A 84 -9.75 10.94 7.19
N CYS A 85 -10.55 10.18 7.93
CA CYS A 85 -11.47 9.17 7.37
C CYS A 85 -12.62 9.82 6.57
N SER A 86 -12.29 10.40 5.42
CA SER A 86 -13.19 11.12 4.53
C SER A 86 -13.54 10.17 3.37
N GLY A 87 -14.47 9.26 3.61
CA GLY A 87 -14.94 8.34 2.58
C GLY A 87 -15.62 9.10 1.44
N ARG A 88 -15.34 8.74 0.19
CA ARG A 88 -16.20 9.09 -0.95
C ARG A 88 -17.29 8.05 -1.08
N ASP A 89 -18.43 8.45 -1.65
CA ASP A 89 -19.45 7.50 -2.05
C ASP A 89 -18.91 6.56 -3.15
N PRO A 90 -19.46 5.34 -3.30
CA PRO A 90 -18.98 4.38 -4.29
C PRO A 90 -18.91 4.92 -5.73
N GLY A 91 -19.86 5.76 -6.13
CA GLY A 91 -19.89 6.37 -7.46
C GLY A 91 -18.77 7.38 -7.65
N GLY A 92 -18.48 8.18 -6.63
CA GLY A 92 -17.35 9.10 -6.60
C GLY A 92 -15.98 8.41 -6.67
N ILE A 93 -15.84 7.22 -6.07
CA ILE A 93 -14.62 6.39 -6.17
C ILE A 93 -14.43 5.91 -7.61
N TYR A 94 -15.47 5.33 -8.22
CA TYR A 94 -15.39 4.81 -9.59
C TYR A 94 -15.05 5.91 -10.61
N LYS A 95 -15.72 7.07 -10.51
CA LYS A 95 -15.49 8.20 -11.44
C LYS A 95 -14.05 8.70 -11.37
N LEU A 96 -13.51 8.87 -10.15
CA LEU A 96 -12.13 9.29 -9.97
C LEU A 96 -11.16 8.28 -10.59
N ALA A 97 -11.38 6.98 -10.36
CA ALA A 97 -10.55 5.94 -10.96
C ALA A 97 -10.63 5.98 -12.49
N ALA A 98 -11.82 6.14 -13.06
CA ALA A 98 -12.01 6.23 -14.51
C ALA A 98 -11.36 7.48 -15.14
N GLU A 99 -11.32 8.61 -14.42
CA GLU A 99 -10.64 9.83 -14.86
C GLU A 99 -9.12 9.68 -14.89
N TYR A 100 -8.55 8.90 -13.98
CA TYR A 100 -7.11 8.65 -13.91
C TYR A 100 -6.55 7.91 -15.14
N PHE A 101 -7.40 7.15 -15.85
CA PHE A 101 -7.02 6.37 -17.04
C PHE A 101 -7.50 7.00 -18.37
N ARG A 102 -7.98 8.24 -18.35
CA ARG A 102 -8.28 9.03 -19.57
C ARG A 102 -7.14 9.98 -19.90
#